data_AF-K0SRZ3-F1
#
_entry.id   AF-K0SRZ3-F1
#
_cell.length_a   1.000
_cell.length_b   1.000
_cell.length_c   1.000
_cell.angle_alpha   90.00
_cell.angle_beta   90.00
_cell.angle_gamma   90.00
#
_symmetry.space_group_name_H-M   'P 1'
#
loop_
_entity.id
_entity.type
_entity.pdbx_description
1 polymer ?
#
loop_
_entity_poly.entity_id
_entity_poly.type
_entity_poly.pdbx_seq_one_letter_code
_entity_poly.pdbx_strand_id
1 'polypeptide(L)'
;MTKFVRREDVLALFRRCLRSARLIQDVEKKLMYESVTKDSFRRRMSLPAKSREAYNAYRDGIDQVESMEYYQSIAKCARRGQAEAKPLSSVASVNDAANQITESSQKEEVMSWIRSHLPLLRQPDLDSYSRKLIEDGFDSIQFIEQELTLDDLEFMKKAHRRVIARSFAARSEDGQ
;
A
#
# COMPACT_ATOMS: atom_id res chain seq x y z
N MET A 1 -23.34 -19.60 13.05
CA MET A 1 -22.49 -19.53 11.84
C MET A 1 -21.04 -19.41 12.27
N THR A 2 -20.24 -20.45 12.04
CA THR A 2 -18.80 -20.45 12.33
C THR A 2 -18.11 -19.50 11.36
N LYS A 3 -17.56 -18.39 11.86
CA LYS A 3 -16.85 -17.42 11.02
C LYS A 3 -15.45 -17.94 10.74
N PHE A 4 -15.18 -18.25 9.48
CA PHE A 4 -13.89 -18.74 9.00
C PHE A 4 -13.08 -17.58 8.42
N VAL A 5 -11.78 -17.55 8.69
CA VAL A 5 -10.86 -16.60 8.06
C VAL A 5 -10.00 -17.37 7.07
N ARG A 6 -10.03 -16.97 5.80
CA ARG A 6 -9.18 -17.61 4.79
C ARG A 6 -7.75 -17.11 4.94
N ARG A 7 -6.79 -17.96 4.59
CA ARG A 7 -5.37 -17.60 4.62
C ARG A 7 -5.08 -16.41 3.71
N GLU A 8 -5.75 -16.32 2.57
CA GLU A 8 -5.62 -15.19 1.64
C GLU A 8 -6.04 -13.87 2.32
N ASP A 9 -7.13 -13.86 3.09
CA ASP A 9 -7.64 -12.67 3.76
C ASP A 9 -6.65 -12.17 4.83
N VAL A 10 -6.03 -13.10 5.59
CA VAL A 10 -5.00 -12.73 6.59
C VAL A 10 -3.77 -12.14 5.93
N LEU A 11 -3.33 -12.71 4.79
CA LEU A 11 -2.19 -12.16 4.04
C LEU A 11 -2.51 -10.79 3.46
N ALA A 12 -3.70 -10.60 2.90
CA ALA A 12 -4.16 -9.31 2.40
C ALA A 12 -4.21 -8.26 3.52
N LEU A 13 -4.73 -8.63 4.70
CA LEU A 13 -4.74 -7.75 5.87
C LEU A 13 -3.34 -7.38 6.33
N PHE A 14 -2.44 -8.37 6.43
CA PHE A 14 -1.04 -8.12 6.80
C PHE A 14 -0.36 -7.13 5.84
N ARG A 15 -0.57 -7.31 4.53
CA ARG A 15 -0.08 -6.38 3.50
C ARG A 15 -0.63 -4.98 3.70
N ARG A 16 -1.94 -4.86 3.93
CA ARG A 16 -2.59 -3.58 4.21
C ARG A 16 -2.01 -2.92 5.46
N CYS A 17 -1.76 -3.65 6.55
CA CYS A 17 -1.09 -3.14 7.74
C CYS A 17 0.28 -2.53 7.43
N LEU A 18 1.12 -3.25 6.68
CA LEU A 18 2.46 -2.78 6.34
C LEU A 18 2.41 -1.53 5.46
N ARG A 19 1.50 -1.49 4.47
CA ARG A 19 1.29 -0.31 3.63
C ARG A 19 0.86 0.89 4.46
N SER A 20 -0.16 0.72 5.32
CA SER A 20 -0.63 1.78 6.19
C SER A 20 0.46 2.24 7.17
N ALA A 21 1.32 1.36 7.66
CA ALA A 21 2.45 1.76 8.53
C ALA A 21 3.46 2.64 7.79
N ARG A 22 3.73 2.34 6.51
CA ARG A 22 4.72 3.07 5.71
C ARG A 22 4.30 4.49 5.35
N LEU A 23 2.99 4.73 5.28
CA LEU A 23 2.41 6.06 5.02
C LEU A 23 2.51 7.00 6.24
N ILE A 24 2.95 6.50 7.40
CA ILE A 24 3.18 7.31 8.59
C ILE A 24 4.45 8.13 8.40
N GLN A 25 4.33 9.46 8.51
CA GLN A 25 5.45 10.39 8.34
C GLN A 25 6.46 10.34 9.49
N ASP A 26 5.95 10.07 10.70
CA ASP A 26 6.75 9.91 11.90
C ASP A 26 7.54 8.58 11.83
N VAL A 27 8.87 8.69 11.73
CA VAL A 27 9.78 7.56 11.53
C VAL A 27 9.72 6.58 12.71
N GLU A 28 9.63 7.07 13.94
CA GLU A 28 9.59 6.23 15.14
C GLU A 28 8.29 5.43 15.18
N LYS A 29 7.16 6.09 14.91
CA LYS A 29 5.85 5.43 14.82
C LYS A 29 5.80 4.44 13.68
N LYS A 30 6.33 4.80 12.51
CA LYS A 30 6.42 3.88 11.35
C LYS A 30 7.15 2.60 11.72
N LEU A 31 8.35 2.70 12.31
CA LEU A 31 9.14 1.54 12.73
C LEU A 31 8.43 0.71 13.80
N MET A 32 7.78 1.37 14.76
CA MET A 32 6.98 0.70 15.79
C MET A 32 5.84 -0.11 15.16
N TYR A 33 5.01 0.50 14.31
CA TYR A 33 3.89 -0.18 13.66
C TYR A 33 4.34 -1.31 12.73
N GLU A 34 5.43 -1.12 11.97
CA GLU A 34 6.00 -2.20 11.15
C GLU A 34 6.46 -3.38 12.01
N SER A 35 7.17 -3.11 13.11
CA SER A 35 7.65 -4.14 14.03
C SER A 35 6.49 -4.91 14.67
N VAL A 36 5.52 -4.18 15.24
CA VAL A 36 4.33 -4.77 15.88
C VAL A 36 3.52 -5.60 14.89
N THR A 37 3.35 -5.13 13.65
CA THR A 37 2.63 -5.84 12.59
C THR A 37 3.34 -7.14 12.22
N LYS A 38 4.66 -7.10 11.97
CA LYS A 38 5.48 -8.28 11.64
C LYS A 38 5.47 -9.31 12.77
N ASP A 39 5.63 -8.86 14.01
CA ASP A 39 5.63 -9.74 15.18
C ASP A 39 4.27 -10.37 15.44
N SER A 40 3.20 -9.57 15.36
CA SER A 40 1.83 -10.07 15.56
C SER A 40 1.47 -11.11 14.52
N PHE A 41 1.81 -10.87 13.26
CA PHE A 41 1.61 -11.83 12.19
C PHE A 41 2.43 -13.11 12.41
N ARG A 42 3.72 -12.98 12.72
CA ARG A 42 4.61 -14.14 12.98
C ARG A 42 4.08 -15.02 14.10
N ARG A 43 3.63 -14.43 15.22
CA ARG A 43 3.11 -15.19 16.37
C ARG A 43 1.76 -15.86 16.10
N ARG A 44 0.96 -15.31 15.17
CA ARG A 44 -0.42 -15.73 14.91
C ARG A 44 -0.56 -16.55 13.63
N MET A 45 0.52 -16.68 12.84
CA MET A 45 0.58 -17.47 11.59
C MET A 45 0.32 -18.97 11.79
N SER A 46 0.61 -19.50 12.97
CA SER A 46 0.36 -20.91 13.31
C SER A 46 -1.03 -21.17 13.89
N LEU A 47 -1.88 -20.14 14.03
CA LEU A 47 -3.23 -20.33 14.55
C LEU A 47 -4.07 -21.13 13.55
N PRO A 48 -4.87 -22.11 14.01
CA PRO A 48 -5.76 -22.83 13.12
C PRO A 48 -6.78 -21.87 12.51
N ALA A 49 -6.91 -21.85 11.18
CA ALA A 49 -7.78 -20.89 10.47
C ALA A 49 -9.27 -20.95 10.87
N LYS A 50 -9.71 -22.06 11.45
CA LYS A 50 -11.07 -22.27 11.96
C LYS A 50 -11.23 -21.95 13.45
N SER A 51 -10.16 -21.51 14.11
CA SER A 51 -10.18 -21.21 15.54
C SER A 51 -10.77 -19.83 15.79
N ARG A 52 -11.36 -19.66 16.98
CA ARG A 52 -11.91 -18.37 17.42
C ARG A 52 -10.80 -17.33 17.58
N GLU A 53 -9.61 -17.77 17.97
CA GLU A 53 -8.41 -16.97 18.13
C GLU A 53 -7.92 -16.41 16.80
N ALA A 54 -7.95 -17.21 15.72
CA ALA A 54 -7.62 -16.73 14.38
C ALA A 54 -8.61 -15.64 13.91
N TYR A 55 -9.90 -15.81 14.18
CA TYR A 55 -10.91 -14.80 13.86
C TYR A 55 -10.73 -13.51 14.67
N ASN A 56 -10.49 -13.61 15.97
CA ASN A 56 -10.24 -12.45 16.82
C ASN A 56 -8.96 -11.72 16.38
N ALA A 57 -7.88 -12.47 16.11
CA ALA A 57 -6.64 -11.92 15.61
C ALA A 57 -6.80 -11.15 14.30
N TYR A 58 -7.61 -11.69 13.39
CA TYR A 58 -7.95 -11.03 12.13
C TYR A 58 -8.73 -9.73 12.37
N ARG A 59 -9.72 -9.75 13.27
CA ARG A 59 -10.47 -8.54 13.64
C ARG A 59 -9.60 -7.46 14.28
N ASP A 60 -8.75 -7.84 15.23
CA ASP A 60 -7.81 -6.91 15.86
C ASP A 60 -6.93 -6.22 14.81
N GLY A 61 -6.47 -6.97 13.81
CA GLY A 61 -5.68 -6.43 12.71
C GLY A 61 -6.47 -5.46 11.84
N ILE A 62 -7.76 -5.74 11.55
CA ILE A 62 -8.63 -4.79 10.84
C ILE A 62 -8.75 -3.49 11.63
N ASP A 63 -9.10 -3.57 12.92
CA ASP A 63 -9.31 -2.40 13.77
C ASP A 63 -8.01 -1.57 13.87
N GLN A 64 -6.85 -2.22 13.94
CA GLN A 64 -5.55 -1.56 13.94
C GLN A 64 -5.29 -0.78 12.64
N VAL A 65 -5.56 -1.38 11.49
CA VAL A 65 -5.38 -0.73 10.18
C VAL A 65 -6.32 0.43 9.99
N GLU A 66 -7.60 0.25 10.32
CA GLU A 66 -8.61 1.29 10.21
C GLU A 66 -8.26 2.50 11.07
N SER A 67 -7.73 2.26 12.29
CA SER A 67 -7.23 3.33 13.15
C SER A 67 -6.08 4.09 12.49
N MET A 68 -5.09 3.38 11.93
CA MET A 68 -3.95 3.99 11.24
C MET A 68 -4.39 4.83 10.03
N GLU A 69 -5.29 4.30 9.20
CA GLU A 69 -5.83 5.00 8.02
C GLU A 69 -6.69 6.20 8.39
N TYR A 70 -7.47 6.11 9.47
CA TYR A 70 -8.28 7.21 9.98
C TYR A 70 -7.42 8.42 10.37
N TYR A 71 -6.33 8.20 11.12
CA TYR A 71 -5.41 9.29 11.48
C TYR A 71 -4.72 9.90 10.26
N GLN A 72 -4.42 9.10 9.23
CA GLN A 72 -3.88 9.60 7.97
C GLN A 72 -4.89 10.46 7.21
N SER A 73 -6.16 10.05 7.19
CA SER A 73 -7.25 10.80 6.57
C SER A 73 -7.41 12.18 7.21
N ILE A 74 -7.43 12.25 8.55
CA ILE A 74 -7.47 13.53 9.29
C ILE A 74 -6.26 14.40 8.94
N ALA A 75 -5.05 13.83 8.92
CA ALA A 75 -3.84 14.57 8.58
C ALA A 75 -3.82 15.09 7.14
N LYS A 76 -4.47 14.39 6.19
CA LYS A 76 -4.66 14.86 4.81
C LYS A 76 -5.67 16.02 4.75
N CYS A 77 -6.80 15.93 5.45
CA CYS A 77 -7.80 17.00 5.50
C CYS A 77 -7.27 18.28 6.14
N ALA A 78 -6.49 18.18 7.22
CA ALA A 78 -5.86 19.32 7.87
C ALA A 78 -4.88 20.07 6.94
N ARG A 79 -4.08 19.35 6.14
CA ARG A 79 -3.15 19.95 5.16
C ARG A 79 -3.85 20.65 4.00
N ARG A 80 -4.96 20.09 3.50
CA ARG A 80 -5.77 20.75 2.46
C ARG A 80 -6.41 22.04 2.97
N GLY A 81 -6.84 22.10 4.23
CA GLY A 81 -7.38 23.32 4.83
C GLY A 81 -6.32 24.43 5.04
N GLN A 82 -5.04 24.08 5.20
CA GLN A 82 -3.94 25.05 5.35
C GLN A 82 -3.37 25.54 4.00
N ALA A 83 -3.56 24.79 2.91
CA ALA A 83 -3.09 25.20 1.58
C ALA A 83 -3.87 26.40 0.99
N GLU A 84 -5.07 26.69 1.52
CA GLU A 84 -5.91 27.83 1.09
C GLU A 84 -5.59 29.14 1.85
N ALA A 85 -4.71 29.12 2.84
CA ALA A 85 -4.33 30.30 3.63
C ALA A 85 -2.80 30.52 3.61
N LYS A 86 -2.29 31.19 2.57
CA LYS A 86 -0.93 31.75 2.58
C LYS A 86 -0.81 32.84 3.66
N PRO A 87 0.26 32.82 4.44
CA PRO A 87 1.22 33.91 4.29
C PRO A 87 2.67 33.40 4.12
N LEU A 88 3.44 34.19 3.37
CA LEU A 88 4.87 34.01 3.13
C LEU A 88 5.65 33.98 4.46
N SER A 89 6.43 32.93 4.69
CA SER A 89 7.63 33.01 5.54
C SER A 89 8.66 31.99 5.08
N SER A 90 9.83 32.51 4.76
CA SER A 90 10.96 31.86 4.09
C SER A 90 11.90 31.23 5.13
N VAL A 91 11.62 30.01 5.59
CA VAL A 91 12.63 29.11 6.19
C VAL A 91 12.24 27.64 5.99
N ALA A 92 12.30 27.13 4.75
CA ALA A 92 12.01 25.71 4.46
C ALA A 92 12.78 25.19 3.23
N SER A 93 14.08 25.49 3.11
CA SER A 93 14.79 25.25 1.83
C SER A 93 15.58 23.95 1.73
N VAL A 94 15.64 23.09 2.75
CA VAL A 94 16.51 21.88 2.71
C VAL A 94 15.72 20.57 2.68
N ASN A 95 14.56 20.50 3.34
CA ASN A 95 13.76 19.26 3.38
C ASN A 95 12.87 19.07 2.15
N ASP A 96 12.51 20.15 1.47
CA ASP A 96 11.58 20.13 0.33
C ASP A 96 12.24 19.48 -0.91
N ALA A 97 13.53 19.75 -1.14
CA ALA A 97 14.29 19.17 -2.25
C ALA A 97 14.49 17.65 -2.09
N ALA A 98 14.82 17.17 -0.88
CA ALA A 98 15.02 15.75 -0.63
C ALA A 98 13.70 14.94 -0.79
N ASN A 99 12.58 15.49 -0.33
CA ASN A 99 11.27 14.87 -0.53
C ASN A 99 10.84 14.87 -2.00
N GLN A 100 11.04 15.98 -2.73
CA GLN A 100 10.70 16.05 -4.15
C GLN A 100 11.52 15.08 -5.00
N ILE A 101 12.81 14.90 -4.70
CA ILE A 101 13.68 13.93 -5.38
C ILE A 101 13.24 12.48 -5.10
N THR A 102 12.81 12.20 -3.86
CA THR A 102 12.36 10.85 -3.47
C THR A 102 11.02 10.52 -4.11
N GLU A 103 10.06 11.45 -4.06
CA GLU A 103 8.74 11.29 -4.70
C GLU A 103 8.84 11.18 -6.22
N SER A 104 9.75 11.93 -6.86
CA SER A 104 9.97 11.81 -8.31
C SER A 104 10.57 10.45 -8.67
N SER A 105 11.55 9.97 -7.89
CA SER A 105 12.17 8.65 -8.10
C SER A 105 11.16 7.52 -7.92
N GLN A 106 10.33 7.55 -6.88
CA GLN A 106 9.28 6.55 -6.64
C GLN A 106 8.26 6.56 -7.78
N LYS A 107 7.85 7.76 -8.22
CA LYS A 107 6.90 7.89 -9.32
C LYS A 107 7.43 7.29 -10.61
N GLU A 108 8.70 7.54 -10.94
CA GLU A 108 9.35 6.96 -12.12
C GLU A 108 9.43 5.43 -12.07
N GLU A 109 9.79 4.87 -10.91
CA GLU A 109 9.83 3.41 -10.71
C GLU A 109 8.46 2.77 -10.96
N VAL A 110 7.41 3.30 -10.33
CA VAL A 110 6.04 2.78 -10.46
C VAL A 110 5.53 2.94 -11.88
N MET A 111 5.81 4.07 -12.54
CA MET A 111 5.45 4.27 -13.94
C MET A 111 6.16 3.29 -14.88
N SER A 112 7.45 3.02 -14.63
CA SER A 112 8.23 2.04 -15.38
C SER A 112 7.63 0.63 -15.26
N TRP A 113 7.27 0.23 -14.04
CA TRP A 113 6.61 -1.05 -13.80
C TRP A 113 5.24 -1.17 -14.48
N ILE A 114 4.43 -0.10 -14.49
CA ILE A 114 3.15 -0.11 -15.22
C ILE A 114 3.42 -0.26 -16.73
N ARG A 115 4.42 0.43 -17.28
CA ARG A 115 4.76 0.38 -18.70
C ARG A 115 5.32 -0.96 -19.16
N SER A 116 6.02 -1.69 -18.29
CA SER A 116 6.49 -3.04 -18.65
C SER A 116 5.33 -4.02 -18.92
N HIS A 117 4.17 -3.77 -18.30
CA HIS A 117 2.95 -4.55 -18.50
C HIS A 117 2.00 -3.96 -19.53
N LEU A 118 1.94 -2.63 -19.60
CA LEU A 118 1.01 -1.86 -20.43
C LEU A 118 1.78 -0.83 -21.27
N PRO A 119 2.58 -1.26 -22.27
CA PRO A 119 3.44 -0.35 -23.03
C PRO A 119 2.66 0.69 -23.84
N LEU A 120 1.40 0.39 -24.19
CA LEU A 120 0.50 1.27 -24.93
C LEU A 120 -0.42 2.11 -24.03
N LEU A 121 -0.17 2.15 -22.71
CA LEU A 121 -0.98 2.92 -21.79
C LEU A 121 -0.81 4.42 -22.07
N ARG A 122 -1.93 5.13 -22.18
CA ARG A 122 -1.91 6.59 -22.36
C ARG A 122 -1.41 7.28 -21.10
N GLN A 123 -0.70 8.38 -21.28
CA GLN A 123 -0.11 9.16 -20.19
C GLN A 123 -1.11 9.53 -19.06
N PRO A 124 -2.36 9.96 -19.34
CA PRO A 124 -3.31 10.29 -18.27
C PRO A 124 -3.70 9.08 -17.40
N ASP A 125 -3.86 7.90 -18.01
CA ASP A 125 -4.13 6.67 -17.27
C ASP A 125 -2.88 6.25 -16.46
N LEU A 126 -1.69 6.39 -17.05
CA LEU A 126 -0.42 6.08 -16.39
C LEU A 126 -0.22 6.96 -15.14
N ASP A 127 -0.41 8.27 -15.24
CA ASP A 127 -0.31 9.21 -14.12
C ASP A 127 -1.38 8.96 -13.06
N SER A 128 -2.60 8.60 -13.47
CA SER A 128 -3.67 8.24 -12.54
C SER A 128 -3.32 6.97 -11.76
N TYR A 129 -2.82 5.96 -12.46
CA TYR A 129 -2.52 4.66 -11.86
C TYR A 129 -1.28 4.71 -10.97
N SER A 130 -0.21 5.36 -11.42
CA SER A 130 1.01 5.50 -10.62
C SER A 130 0.73 6.28 -9.33
N ARG A 131 -0.05 7.37 -9.41
CA ARG A 131 -0.44 8.14 -8.22
C ARG A 131 -1.23 7.27 -7.25
N LYS A 132 -2.21 6.51 -7.74
CA LYS A 132 -3.04 5.67 -6.88
C LYS A 132 -2.23 4.57 -6.20
N LEU A 133 -1.34 3.90 -6.93
CA LEU A 133 -0.42 2.90 -6.36
C LEU A 133 0.46 3.49 -5.26
N ILE A 134 1.09 4.65 -5.50
CA ILE A 134 1.94 5.31 -4.50
C ILE A 134 1.11 5.73 -3.28
N GLU A 135 -0.09 6.31 -3.49
CA GLU A 135 -1.00 6.66 -2.40
C GLU A 135 -1.43 5.46 -1.56
N ASP A 136 -1.52 4.28 -2.18
CA ASP A 136 -1.85 3.01 -1.53
C ASP A 136 -0.62 2.31 -0.93
N GLY A 137 0.58 2.92 -1.02
CA GLY A 137 1.83 2.45 -0.42
C GLY A 137 2.66 1.53 -1.32
N PHE A 138 2.36 1.47 -2.61
CA PHE A 138 3.12 0.74 -3.63
C PHE A 138 4.09 1.70 -4.33
N ASP A 139 5.13 2.08 -3.60
CA ASP A 139 6.11 3.12 -3.97
C ASP A 139 7.44 2.57 -4.51
N SER A 140 7.57 1.24 -4.60
CA SER A 140 8.76 0.58 -5.14
C SER A 140 8.42 -0.67 -5.96
N ILE A 141 9.22 -0.94 -6.99
CA ILE A 141 9.02 -2.13 -7.86
C ILE A 141 9.11 -3.42 -7.04
N GLN A 142 10.11 -3.53 -6.17
CA GLN A 142 10.29 -4.72 -5.33
C GLN A 142 9.03 -5.02 -4.52
N PHE A 143 8.42 -4.00 -3.92
CA PHE A 143 7.23 -4.19 -3.10
C PHE A 143 5.99 -4.47 -3.94
N ILE A 144 5.85 -3.81 -5.10
CA ILE A 144 4.79 -4.13 -6.06
C ILE A 144 4.86 -5.60 -6.47
N GLU A 145 6.04 -6.08 -6.85
CA GLU A 145 6.20 -7.45 -7.34
C GLU A 145 5.96 -8.54 -6.28
N GLN A 146 6.18 -8.21 -5.00
CA GLN A 146 6.02 -9.12 -3.88
C GLN A 146 4.59 -9.12 -3.32
N GLU A 147 3.94 -7.96 -3.25
CA GLU A 147 2.75 -7.76 -2.43
C GLU A 147 1.51 -7.27 -3.17
N LEU A 148 1.63 -6.77 -4.41
CA LEU A 148 0.49 -6.29 -5.19
C LEU A 148 -0.40 -7.47 -5.61
N THR A 149 -1.70 -7.38 -5.31
CA THR A 149 -2.71 -8.36 -5.74
C THR A 149 -3.62 -7.79 -6.81
N LEU A 150 -4.44 -8.65 -7.43
CA LEU A 150 -5.44 -8.21 -8.42
C LEU A 150 -6.55 -7.36 -7.81
N ASP A 151 -6.87 -7.58 -6.54
CA ASP A 151 -7.90 -6.83 -5.81
C ASP A 151 -7.43 -5.39 -5.55
N ASP A 152 -6.12 -5.20 -5.30
CA ASP A 152 -5.52 -3.86 -5.17
C ASP A 152 -5.61 -3.06 -6.48
N LEU A 153 -5.82 -3.72 -7.62
CA LEU A 153 -5.91 -3.08 -8.94
C LEU A 153 -7.33 -2.70 -9.36
N GLU A 154 -8.35 -2.88 -8.52
CA GLU A 154 -9.76 -2.64 -8.87
C GLU A 154 -10.06 -1.24 -9.46
N PHE A 155 -9.26 -0.23 -9.10
CA PHE A 155 -9.36 1.12 -9.65
C PHE A 155 -8.95 1.23 -11.13
N MET A 156 -8.17 0.27 -11.66
CA MET A 156 -7.74 0.25 -13.06
C MET A 156 -8.86 -0.24 -13.99
N LYS A 157 -8.81 0.17 -15.26
CA LYS A 157 -9.75 -0.34 -16.28
C LYS A 157 -9.64 -1.87 -16.41
N LYS A 158 -10.79 -2.55 -16.55
CA LYS A 158 -10.88 -4.02 -16.63
C LYS A 158 -9.94 -4.64 -17.68
N ALA A 159 -9.76 -3.98 -18.83
CA ALA A 159 -8.84 -4.45 -19.86
C ALA A 159 -7.37 -4.43 -19.39
N HIS A 160 -6.94 -3.37 -18.72
CA HIS A 160 -5.58 -3.22 -18.19
C HIS A 160 -5.30 -4.25 -17.09
N ARG A 161 -6.25 -4.43 -16.16
CA ARG A 161 -6.15 -5.46 -15.11
C ARG A 161 -5.94 -6.86 -15.68
N ARG A 162 -6.64 -7.21 -16.77
CA ARG A 162 -6.48 -8.51 -17.42
C ARG A 162 -5.09 -8.72 -18.02
N VAL A 163 -4.44 -7.66 -18.50
CA VAL A 163 -3.07 -7.77 -19.03
C VAL A 163 -2.09 -8.05 -17.89
N ILE A 164 -2.19 -7.28 -16.80
CA ILE A 164 -1.36 -7.47 -15.60
C ILE A 164 -1.64 -8.85 -14.95
N ALA A 165 -2.89 -9.29 -14.89
CA ALA A 165 -3.23 -10.62 -14.36
C ALA A 165 -2.53 -11.76 -15.10
N ARG A 166 -2.31 -11.62 -16.42
CA ARG A 166 -1.59 -12.63 -17.20
C ARG A 166 -0.10 -12.69 -16.87
N SER A 167 0.52 -11.56 -16.50
CA SER A 167 1.93 -11.59 -16.08
C SER A 167 2.10 -12.27 -14.73
N PHE A 168 1.15 -12.10 -13.81
CA PHE A 168 1.16 -12.84 -12.53
C PHE A 168 0.98 -14.35 -12.73
N ALA A 169 0.10 -14.76 -13.65
CA ALA A 169 -0.09 -16.17 -13.99
C ALA A 169 1.18 -16.79 -14.60
N ALA A 170 1.83 -16.10 -15.54
CA ALA A 170 3.06 -16.59 -16.17
C ALA A 170 4.20 -16.81 -15.15
N ARG A 171 4.34 -15.91 -14.16
CA ARG A 171 5.36 -16.05 -13.08
C ARG A 171 5.13 -17.26 -12.16
N SER A 172 3.93 -17.83 -12.18
CA SER A 172 3.57 -18.96 -11.31
C SER A 172 3.91 -20.32 -11.96
N GLU A 173 4.20 -20.35 -13.26
CA GLU A 173 4.53 -21.56 -14.02
C GLU A 173 6.06 -21.79 -14.15
N ASP A 174 6.89 -20.76 -13.99
CA ASP A 174 8.37 -20.86 -14.06
C ASP A 174 9.03 -21.34 -12.74
N GLY A 175 8.23 -21.81 -11.77
CA GLY A 175 8.67 -22.25 -10.45
C GLY A 175 8.47 -23.75 -10.19
N GLN A 176 8.73 -24.60 -11.19
CA GLN A 176 8.66 -26.06 -11.08
C GLN A 176 10.02 -26.72 -11.30
#